data_AF-A0A2V6ZX25-F1
#
_entry.id   AF-A0A2V6ZX25-F1
#
_cell.length_a   1.000
_cell.length_b   1.000
_cell.length_c   1.000
_cell.angle_alpha   90.00
_cell.angle_beta   90.00
_cell.angle_gamma   90.00
#
_symmetry.space_group_name_H-M   'P 1'
#
loop_
_entity.id
_entity.type
_entity.pdbx_description
1 polymer ?
#
loop_
_entity_poly.entity_id
_entity_poly.type
_entity_poly.pdbx_seq_one_letter_code
_entity_poly.pdbx_strand_id
1 'polypeptide(L)'
;MGVLEDRTTVLLILSRDILDRARVVAAKATINHKLPVSLQIVLRALIEEGLRRSGDPAFVANVERQARAVRQQRSMARRKRAEAGNARSQSGRPPARRRM
;
A
#
# COMPACT_ATOMS: atom_id res chain seq x y z
N MET A 1 -8.31 -30.79 -17.84
CA MET A 1 -8.69 -29.36 -17.98
C MET A 1 -9.63 -29.00 -16.86
N GLY A 2 -9.41 -27.86 -16.18
CA GLY A 2 -10.41 -27.29 -15.27
C GLY A 2 -9.84 -26.50 -14.09
N VAL A 3 -10.27 -25.24 -13.97
CA VAL A 3 -10.17 -24.31 -12.82
C VAL A 3 -8.82 -23.62 -12.59
N LEU A 4 -8.28 -22.99 -13.63
CA LEU A 4 -7.34 -21.87 -13.47
C LEU A 4 -7.59 -20.72 -14.47
N GLU A 5 -8.67 -20.79 -15.22
CA GLU A 5 -8.90 -19.95 -16.41
C GLU A 5 -9.30 -18.51 -16.07
N ASP A 6 -9.69 -18.21 -14.83
CA ASP A 6 -9.96 -16.85 -14.34
C ASP A 6 -9.02 -16.49 -13.18
N ARG A 7 -7.70 -16.48 -13.45
CA ARG A 7 -6.68 -16.10 -12.47
C ARG A 7 -6.10 -14.73 -12.83
N THR A 8 -6.44 -13.73 -12.03
CA THR A 8 -5.79 -12.42 -12.07
C THR A 8 -4.62 -12.38 -11.09
N THR A 9 -3.45 -11.90 -11.53
CA THR A 9 -2.30 -11.67 -10.65
C THR A 9 -2.25 -10.21 -10.22
N VAL A 10 -2.11 -9.98 -8.91
CA VAL A 10 -2.05 -8.64 -8.33
C VAL A 10 -0.79 -8.47 -7.49
N LEU A 11 -0.17 -7.29 -7.55
CA LEU A 11 0.89 -6.89 -6.64
C LEU A 11 0.28 -6.05 -5.51
N LEU A 12 0.41 -6.52 -4.27
CA LEU A 12 -0.11 -5.84 -3.09
C LEU A 12 1.03 -5.29 -2.25
N ILE A 13 1.02 -3.97 -2.01
CA ILE A 13 1.98 -3.30 -1.13
C ILE A 13 1.31 -3.12 0.23
N LEU A 14 1.85 -3.79 1.25
CA LEU A 14 1.34 -3.75 2.62
C LEU A 14 2.38 -3.19 3.58
N SER A 15 1.92 -2.58 4.67
CA SER A 15 2.80 -2.30 5.80
C SER A 15 3.26 -3.60 6.44
N ARG A 16 4.45 -3.57 7.07
CA ARG A 16 5.02 -4.73 7.76
C ARG A 16 4.11 -5.21 8.90
N ASP A 17 3.48 -4.31 9.64
CA ASP A 17 2.54 -4.63 10.73
C ASP A 17 1.35 -5.47 10.24
N ILE A 18 0.76 -5.11 9.09
CA ILE A 18 -0.34 -5.92 8.51
C ILE A 18 0.15 -7.32 8.15
N LEU A 19 1.34 -7.42 7.57
CA LEU A 19 1.93 -8.71 7.20
C LEU A 19 2.23 -9.58 8.42
N ASP A 20 2.74 -8.99 9.49
CA ASP A 20 3.06 -9.70 10.74
C ASP A 20 1.78 -10.20 11.43
N ARG A 21 0.72 -9.40 11.46
CA ARG A 21 -0.60 -9.85 11.94
C ARG A 21 -1.15 -11.01 11.12
N ALA A 22 -1.05 -10.94 9.79
CA ALA A 22 -1.50 -12.01 8.91
C ALA A 22 -0.68 -13.31 9.11
N ARG A 23 0.63 -13.21 9.40
CA ARG A 23 1.47 -14.36 9.77
C ARG A 23 1.01 -15.02 11.07
N VAL A 24 0.65 -14.23 12.08
CA VAL A 24 0.10 -14.75 13.35
C VAL A 24 -1.21 -15.50 13.09
N VAL A 25 -2.08 -14.98 12.22
CA VAL A 25 -3.32 -15.67 11.82
C VAL A 25 -3.01 -17.00 11.12
N ALA A 26 -2.05 -17.01 10.19
CA ALA A 26 -1.63 -18.24 9.49
C ALA A 26 -1.08 -19.30 10.46
N ALA A 27 -0.27 -18.89 11.44
CA ALA A 27 0.27 -19.79 12.45
C ALA A 27 -0.86 -20.41 13.30
N LYS A 28 -1.80 -19.58 13.77
CA LYS A 28 -2.98 -20.04 14.52
C LYS A 28 -3.83 -21.00 13.70
N ALA A 29 -4.11 -20.66 12.43
CA ALA A 29 -4.90 -21.50 11.53
C ALA A 29 -4.21 -22.84 11.26
N THR A 30 -2.88 -22.85 11.09
CA THR A 30 -2.11 -24.08 10.90
C THR A 30 -2.23 -25.02 12.09
N ILE A 31 -2.11 -24.48 13.31
CA ILE A 31 -2.26 -25.24 14.55
C ILE A 31 -3.70 -25.77 14.68
N ASN A 32 -4.69 -24.91 14.49
CA ASN A 32 -6.10 -25.24 14.71
C ASN A 32 -6.63 -26.25 13.69
N HIS A 33 -6.22 -26.14 12.43
CA HIS A 33 -6.70 -26.99 11.34
C HIS A 33 -5.78 -28.18 11.05
N LYS A 34 -4.64 -28.29 11.74
CA LYS A 34 -3.65 -29.38 11.58
C LYS A 34 -3.17 -29.57 10.14
N LEU A 35 -3.12 -28.50 9.36
CA LEU A 35 -2.62 -28.47 7.98
C LEU A 35 -1.87 -27.16 7.71
N PRO A 36 -0.78 -27.16 6.92
CA PRO A 36 -0.03 -25.94 6.62
C PRO A 36 -0.91 -24.90 5.92
N VAL A 37 -1.16 -23.77 6.59
CA VAL A 37 -1.89 -22.65 6.00
C VAL A 37 -0.90 -21.60 5.50
N SER A 38 -0.87 -21.40 4.19
CA SER A 38 0.00 -20.38 3.58
C SER A 38 -0.52 -18.96 3.83
N LEU A 39 0.40 -18.01 3.88
CA LEU A 39 0.05 -16.59 4.00
C LEU A 39 -0.85 -16.11 2.84
N GLN A 40 -0.68 -16.67 1.64
CA GLN A 40 -1.53 -16.35 0.49
C GLN A 40 -3.00 -16.72 0.73
N ILE A 41 -3.26 -17.89 1.35
CA ILE A 41 -4.62 -18.33 1.68
C ILE A 41 -5.25 -17.36 2.70
N VAL A 42 -4.49 -16.97 3.73
CA VAL A 42 -4.98 -16.01 4.74
C VAL A 42 -5.28 -14.65 4.10
N LEU A 43 -4.37 -14.11 3.30
CA LEU A 43 -4.57 -12.81 2.64
C LEU A 43 -5.77 -12.85 1.70
N ARG A 44 -5.95 -13.95 0.95
CA ARG A 44 -7.13 -14.16 0.10
C ARG A 44 -8.41 -14.15 0.92
N ALA A 45 -8.47 -14.92 2.00
CA ALA A 45 -9.65 -14.98 2.87
C ALA A 45 -9.99 -13.60 3.49
N LEU A 46 -8.96 -12.83 3.89
CA LEU A 46 -9.14 -11.48 4.41
C LEU A 46 -9.70 -10.52 3.35
N ILE A 47 -9.25 -10.62 2.10
CA ILE A 47 -9.78 -9.82 0.98
C ILE A 47 -11.24 -10.20 0.72
N GLU A 48 -11.55 -11.49 0.59
CA GLU A 48 -12.91 -11.98 0.35
C GLU A 48 -13.86 -11.53 1.47
N GLU A 49 -13.44 -11.63 2.73
CA GLU A 49 -14.22 -11.18 3.88
C GLU A 49 -14.40 -9.66 3.90
N GLY A 50 -13.36 -8.89 3.55
CA GLY A 50 -13.47 -7.45 3.40
C GLY A 50 -14.45 -7.04 2.30
N LEU A 51 -14.44 -7.74 1.17
CA LEU A 51 -15.36 -7.51 0.05
C LEU A 51 -16.82 -7.84 0.43
N ARG A 52 -17.05 -8.90 1.21
CA ARG A 52 -18.38 -9.20 1.78
C ARG A 52 -18.90 -8.07 2.67
N ARG A 53 -18.01 -7.31 3.32
CA ARG A 53 -18.35 -6.16 4.17
C ARG A 53 -18.27 -4.81 3.43
N SER A 54 -18.27 -4.81 2.10
CA SER A 54 -18.15 -3.59 1.30
C SER A 54 -19.23 -2.53 1.58
N GLY A 55 -20.42 -2.94 2.05
CA GLY A 55 -21.49 -2.04 2.47
C GLY A 55 -21.44 -1.58 3.94
N ASP A 56 -20.50 -2.09 4.74
CA ASP A 56 -20.34 -1.71 6.15
C ASP A 56 -19.80 -0.27 6.25
N PRO A 57 -20.52 0.67 6.91
CA PRO A 57 -20.06 2.04 7.09
C PRO A 57 -18.65 2.15 7.69
N ALA A 58 -18.27 1.24 8.59
CA ALA A 58 -16.94 1.24 9.20
C ALA A 58 -15.85 0.90 8.17
N PHE A 59 -16.16 -0.04 7.26
CA PHE A 59 -15.26 -0.40 6.17
C PHE A 59 -15.11 0.74 5.17
N VAL A 60 -16.21 1.36 4.74
CA VAL A 60 -16.19 2.52 3.83
C VAL A 60 -15.38 3.68 4.40
N ALA A 61 -15.62 4.05 5.66
CA ALA A 61 -14.85 5.10 6.34
C ALA A 61 -13.35 4.76 6.41
N ASN A 62 -13.00 3.49 6.59
CA ASN A 62 -11.60 3.06 6.57
C ASN A 62 -10.95 3.21 5.18
N VAL A 63 -11.65 2.81 4.12
CA VAL A 63 -11.19 2.98 2.74
C VAL A 63 -10.95 4.46 2.43
N GLU A 64 -11.87 5.33 2.82
CA GLU A 64 -11.72 6.78 2.65
C GLU A 64 -10.48 7.33 3.37
N ARG A 65 -10.27 6.95 4.64
CA ARG A 65 -9.09 7.37 5.41
C ARG A 65 -7.79 6.96 4.72
N GLN A 66 -7.72 5.72 4.23
CA GLN A 66 -6.53 5.23 3.52
C GLN A 66 -6.31 5.97 2.20
N ALA A 67 -7.36 6.20 1.41
CA ALA A 67 -7.27 6.96 0.17
C ALA A 67 -6.75 8.39 0.40
N ARG A 68 -7.23 9.06 1.46
CA ARG A 68 -6.74 10.38 1.89
C ARG A 68 -5.26 10.34 2.29
N ALA A 69 -4.84 9.35 3.08
CA ALA A 69 -3.46 9.19 3.49
C ALA A 69 -2.53 9.01 2.27
N VAL A 70 -2.90 8.16 1.31
CA VAL A 70 -2.13 7.95 0.07
C VAL A 70 -2.05 9.24 -0.74
N ARG A 71 -3.15 10.00 -0.86
CA ARG A 71 -3.16 11.30 -1.55
C ARG A 71 -2.20 12.30 -0.88
N GLN A 72 -2.19 12.36 0.44
CA GLN A 72 -1.27 13.22 1.20
C GLN A 72 0.18 12.80 0.98
N GLN A 73 0.50 11.50 1.08
CA GLN A 73 1.85 10.98 0.83
C GLN A 73 2.34 11.32 -0.58
N ARG A 74 1.49 11.16 -1.61
CA ARG A 74 1.82 11.52 -3.00
C ARG A 74 2.04 13.02 -3.15
N SER A 75 1.22 13.85 -2.51
CA SER A 75 1.39 15.31 -2.51
C SER A 75 2.73 15.73 -1.89
N MET A 76 3.07 15.16 -0.73
CA MET A 76 4.34 15.43 -0.04
C MET A 76 5.54 14.97 -0.88
N ALA A 77 5.45 13.80 -1.52
CA ALA A 77 6.50 13.32 -2.42
C ALA A 77 6.70 14.25 -3.62
N ARG A 78 5.63 14.83 -4.17
CA ARG A 78 5.71 15.83 -5.26
C ARG A 78 6.37 17.13 -4.79
N ARG A 79 6.01 17.65 -3.62
CA ARG A 79 6.64 18.85 -3.03
C ARG A 79 8.13 18.67 -2.82
N LYS A 80 8.55 17.56 -2.20
CA LYS A 80 9.97 17.22 -2.01
C LYS A 80 10.74 17.16 -3.35
N ARG A 81 10.13 16.61 -4.40
CA ARG A 81 10.75 16.60 -5.74
C ARG A 81 10.87 18.00 -6.35
N ALA A 82 9.87 18.86 -6.17
CA ALA A 82 9.90 20.24 -6.65
C ALA A 82 10.96 21.07 -5.91
N GLU A 83 11.08 20.92 -4.59
CA GLU A 83 12.12 21.55 -3.77
C GLU A 83 13.53 21.10 -4.19
N ALA A 84 13.73 19.79 -4.41
CA ALA A 84 15.00 19.26 -4.91
C ALA A 84 15.34 19.76 -6.34
N GLY A 85 14.32 19.95 -7.18
CA GLY A 85 14.49 20.56 -8.51
C GLY A 85 14.86 22.04 -8.44
N ASN A 86 14.21 22.80 -7.56
CA ASN A 86 14.46 24.22 -7.36
C ASN A 86 15.84 24.50 -6.75
N ALA A 87 16.31 23.66 -5.83
CA ALA A 87 17.66 23.75 -5.28
C ALA A 87 18.74 23.59 -6.37
N ARG A 88 18.52 22.69 -7.34
CA ARG A 88 19.44 22.48 -8.47
C ARG A 88 19.42 23.60 -9.50
N SER A 89 18.29 24.29 -9.69
CA SER A 89 18.22 25.44 -10.60
C SER A 89 18.76 26.73 -9.97
N GLN A 90 18.77 26.84 -8.63
CA GLN A 90 19.38 27.97 -7.92
C GLN A 90 20.91 27.89 -7.86
N SER A 91 21.50 26.69 -7.78
CA SER A 91 22.97 26.53 -7.76
C SER A 91 23.66 26.75 -9.12
N GLY A 92 22.90 26.93 -10.21
CA GLY A 92 23.42 27.15 -11.55
C GLY A 92 23.39 28.61 -12.04
N ARG A 93 23.00 29.57 -11.21
CA ARG A 93 22.84 30.98 -11.63
C ARG A 93 24.15 31.76 -11.34
N PRO A 94 24.99 32.07 -12.35
CA PRO A 94 26.20 32.85 -12.12
C PRO A 94 25.84 34.26 -11.63
N PRO A 95 26.60 34.85 -10.68
CA PRO A 95 26.30 36.17 -10.15
C PRO A 95 26.37 37.21 -11.29
N ALA A 96 25.28 37.97 -11.44
CA ALA A 96 25.20 39.05 -12.41
C ALA A 96 26.33 40.05 -12.12
N ARG A 97 27.30 40.09 -13.03
CA ARG A 97 28.49 40.92 -12.96
C ARG A 97 28.05 42.39 -13.06
N ARG A 98 27.92 43.05 -11.90
CA ARG A 98 27.63 44.47 -11.75
C ARG A 98 28.80 45.25 -12.36
N ARG A 99 28.65 45.72 -13.59
CA ARG A 99 29.59 46.65 -14.24
C ARG A 99 29.45 48.02 -13.59
N MET A 100 30.53 48.50 -12.99
CA MET A 100 30.81 49.91 -12.74
C MET A 100 31.48 50.51 -13.98
#